data_AF-A0A1F9CPB8-F1
#
_entry.id   AF-A0A1F9CPB8-F1
#
_cell.length_a   1.000
_cell.length_b   1.000
_cell.length_c   1.000
_cell.angle_alpha   90.00
_cell.angle_beta   90.00
_cell.angle_gamma   90.00
#
_symmetry.space_group_name_H-M   'P 1'
#
loop_
_entity.id
_entity.type
_entity.pdbx_description
1 polymer ?
#
loop_
_entity_poly.entity_id
_entity_poly.type
_entity_poly.pdbx_seq_one_letter_code
_entity_poly.pdbx_strand_id
1 'polypeptide(L)'
;MVARQVRARPTCGLHYHVLALGLGQPVPEIILANVWNLTRRYAPNLRFLTSGGDSLQALCRRRNYNSHLEMVKLTPSAMSMAEIQQHLRNSKQVPEHQNFLNLEHVTFTEEGAVKNFHVEFRFPDADLSPISIVAKTFLLLAITLKAVEMSQYGVIHVGRVKEWRRKIELLDMLNNNDGNLATSDTTRVTPEVIEELRVGCRELLELIKPIFARFESNPGFEILTLLAETPISLLRVSGRSWTEIEEVLSERATMDVGGWDKTDRRLMRFIELSESESQETPATWKWAAARELFLTPQELERRLEKLDAWRGLKWDSELGTMIFLN
;
A
#
# COMPACT_ATOMS: atom_id res chain seq x y z
N MET A 1 18.95 1.25 -22.95
CA MET A 1 18.98 2.41 -23.88
C MET A 1 17.78 3.36 -23.74
N VAL A 2 16.88 3.22 -22.75
CA VAL A 2 15.67 4.06 -22.58
C VAL A 2 15.88 5.24 -21.60
N ALA A 3 16.94 5.21 -20.78
CA ALA A 3 17.13 6.17 -19.68
C ALA A 3 17.51 7.62 -20.09
N ARG A 4 17.83 7.90 -21.36
CA ARG A 4 18.32 9.24 -21.78
C ARG A 4 17.26 10.23 -22.25
N GLN A 5 15.98 9.86 -22.36
CA GLN A 5 14.94 10.74 -22.91
C GLN A 5 13.74 11.05 -21.99
N VAL A 6 13.61 10.38 -20.84
CA VAL A 6 12.51 10.66 -19.89
C VAL A 6 13.05 11.51 -18.73
N ARG A 7 12.73 12.81 -18.72
CA ARG A 7 12.91 13.67 -17.54
C ARG A 7 11.56 13.87 -16.87
N ALA A 8 11.40 13.34 -15.65
CA ALA A 8 10.29 13.75 -14.80
C ALA A 8 10.39 15.26 -14.57
N ARG A 9 9.34 16.01 -14.96
CA ARG A 9 9.27 17.43 -14.62
C ARG A 9 8.83 17.54 -13.15
N PRO A 10 9.30 18.57 -12.42
CA PRO A 10 8.87 18.80 -11.04
C PRO A 10 7.35 18.93 -10.85
N THR A 11 6.59 19.23 -11.92
CA THR A 11 5.13 19.33 -11.89
C THR A 11 4.40 18.00 -12.15
N CYS A 12 5.11 16.95 -12.57
CA CYS A 12 4.52 15.64 -12.85
C CYS A 12 4.09 14.94 -11.55
N GLY A 13 2.90 14.34 -11.56
CA GLY A 13 2.43 13.42 -10.52
C GLY A 13 2.17 12.04 -11.12
N LEU A 14 2.14 11.01 -10.28
CA LEU A 14 1.66 9.68 -10.67
C LEU A 14 0.20 9.57 -10.29
N HIS A 15 -0.63 9.13 -11.23
CA HIS A 15 -2.05 8.91 -11.00
C HIS A 15 -2.33 7.43 -11.08
N TYR A 16 -2.96 6.90 -10.05
CA TYR A 16 -3.28 5.48 -9.96
C TYR A 16 -4.78 5.32 -9.94
N HIS A 17 -5.29 4.55 -10.90
CA HIS A 17 -6.71 4.26 -11.01
C HIS A 17 -6.99 2.86 -10.48
N VAL A 18 -7.96 2.76 -9.58
CA VAL A 18 -8.55 1.47 -9.19
C VAL A 18 -9.93 1.39 -9.81
N LEU A 19 -10.09 0.37 -10.66
CA LEU A 19 -11.26 0.13 -11.49
C LEU A 19 -11.83 -1.24 -11.14
N ALA A 20 -13.12 -1.31 -10.85
CA ALA A 20 -13.83 -2.60 -10.81
C ALA A 20 -14.51 -2.83 -12.16
N LEU A 21 -13.90 -3.67 -13.00
CA LEU A 21 -14.44 -4.04 -14.31
C LEU A 21 -15.44 -5.19 -14.17
N GLY A 22 -16.54 -5.13 -14.92
CA GLY A 22 -17.50 -6.25 -15.01
C GLY A 22 -18.23 -6.54 -13.71
N LEU A 23 -18.51 -5.52 -12.90
CA LEU A 23 -19.33 -5.65 -11.69
C LEU A 23 -20.70 -6.28 -12.03
N GLY A 24 -20.98 -7.46 -11.45
CA GLY A 24 -22.28 -8.12 -11.59
C GLY A 24 -23.41 -7.42 -10.81
N GLN A 25 -23.05 -6.56 -9.86
CA GLN A 25 -23.97 -5.74 -9.07
C GLN A 25 -23.28 -4.43 -8.64
N PRO A 26 -24.04 -3.35 -8.39
CA PRO A 26 -23.50 -2.12 -7.81
C PRO A 26 -22.74 -2.36 -6.51
N VAL A 27 -21.68 -1.59 -6.30
CA VAL A 27 -20.83 -1.64 -5.11
C VAL A 27 -21.52 -0.86 -3.98
N PRO A 28 -21.63 -1.41 -2.75
CA PRO A 28 -22.16 -0.65 -1.62
C PRO A 28 -21.36 0.63 -1.36
N GLU A 29 -22.06 1.76 -1.19
CA GLU A 29 -21.46 3.09 -1.02
C GLU A 29 -20.43 3.15 0.12
N ILE A 30 -20.69 2.39 1.20
CA ILE A 30 -19.81 2.27 2.36
C ILE A 30 -18.37 1.89 2.01
N ILE A 31 -18.16 1.12 0.92
CA ILE A 31 -16.82 0.76 0.46
C ILE A 31 -16.08 2.01 -0.02
N LEU A 32 -16.73 2.84 -0.82
CA LEU A 32 -16.16 4.11 -1.27
C LEU A 32 -15.95 5.09 -0.09
N ALA A 33 -16.89 5.14 0.85
CA ALA A 33 -16.75 5.92 2.08
C ALA A 33 -15.52 5.49 2.91
N ASN A 34 -15.24 4.18 2.97
CA ASN A 34 -14.09 3.65 3.67
C ASN A 34 -12.78 3.84 2.91
N VAL A 35 -12.77 3.82 1.58
CA VAL A 35 -11.60 4.24 0.78
C VAL A 35 -11.27 5.71 1.07
N TRP A 36 -12.29 6.57 1.07
CA TRP A 36 -12.16 7.99 1.39
C TRP A 36 -11.59 8.18 2.80
N ASN A 37 -12.15 7.52 3.82
CA ASN A 37 -11.71 7.68 5.21
C ASN A 37 -10.37 7.02 5.52
N LEU A 38 -10.00 5.89 4.91
CA LEU A 38 -8.65 5.33 5.05
C LEU A 38 -7.61 6.26 4.44
N THR A 39 -7.89 6.79 3.25
CA THR A 39 -7.01 7.77 2.59
C THR A 39 -6.86 9.01 3.44
N ARG A 40 -7.96 9.55 4.00
CA ARG A 40 -7.93 10.69 4.93
C ARG A 40 -7.12 10.39 6.18
N ARG A 41 -7.38 9.25 6.82
CA ARG A 41 -6.72 8.85 8.07
C ARG A 41 -5.20 8.79 7.91
N TYR A 42 -4.69 8.34 6.77
CA TYR A 42 -3.26 8.20 6.52
C TYR A 42 -2.69 9.20 5.52
N ALA A 43 -3.44 10.26 5.17
CA ALA A 43 -3.05 11.23 4.15
C ALA A 43 -1.62 11.79 4.30
N PRO A 44 -1.16 12.25 5.48
CA PRO A 44 0.23 12.72 5.63
C PRO A 44 1.25 11.59 5.41
N ASN A 45 0.98 10.39 5.90
CA ASN A 45 1.87 9.23 5.74
C ASN A 45 1.94 8.77 4.29
N LEU A 46 0.79 8.72 3.60
CA LEU A 46 0.70 8.43 2.18
C LEU A 46 1.46 9.47 1.36
N ARG A 47 1.31 10.77 1.69
CA ARG A 47 2.03 11.85 1.03
C ARG A 47 3.54 11.71 1.23
N PHE A 48 3.98 11.41 2.44
CA PHE A 48 5.39 11.20 2.77
C PHE A 48 5.97 9.96 2.07
N LEU A 49 5.32 8.80 2.18
CA LEU A 49 5.75 7.54 1.56
C LEU A 49 5.86 7.66 0.04
N THR A 50 4.96 8.43 -0.59
CA THR A 50 4.91 8.62 -2.04
C THR A 50 5.59 9.90 -2.54
N SER A 51 6.36 10.57 -1.68
CA SER A 51 7.08 11.80 -2.02
C SER A 51 8.26 11.54 -2.96
N GLY A 52 8.52 12.48 -3.88
CA GLY A 52 9.48 12.31 -4.99
C GLY A 52 10.39 13.51 -5.25
N GLY A 53 10.40 14.50 -4.35
CA GLY A 53 11.29 15.66 -4.43
C GLY A 53 12.76 15.32 -4.23
N ASP A 54 13.66 16.30 -4.38
CA ASP A 54 15.11 16.05 -4.37
C ASP A 54 15.91 16.95 -3.42
N SER A 55 15.24 17.76 -2.59
CA SER A 55 15.86 18.54 -1.52
C SER A 55 14.99 18.52 -0.26
N LEU A 56 15.61 18.71 0.92
CA LEU A 56 14.89 18.72 2.21
C LEU A 56 13.85 19.83 2.30
N GLN A 57 14.06 20.93 1.57
CA GLN A 57 13.14 22.05 1.50
C GLN A 57 12.04 21.84 0.46
N ALA A 58 12.12 20.79 -0.36
CA ALA A 58 11.16 20.48 -1.42
C ALA A 58 10.92 18.96 -1.57
N LEU A 59 10.59 18.25 -0.48
CA LEU A 59 10.34 16.81 -0.50
C LEU A 59 9.16 16.41 -1.39
N CYS A 60 8.19 17.31 -1.53
CA CYS A 60 6.91 17.04 -2.16
C CYS A 60 6.58 18.06 -3.25
N ARG A 61 5.86 17.63 -4.28
CA ARG A 61 5.22 18.52 -5.26
C ARG A 61 4.23 19.50 -4.61
N ARG A 62 3.98 20.62 -5.29
CA ARG A 62 3.08 21.69 -4.86
C ARG A 62 1.61 21.25 -4.81
N ARG A 63 0.87 21.75 -3.81
CA ARG A 63 -0.55 21.43 -3.56
C ARG A 63 -1.49 21.75 -4.71
N ASN A 64 -1.20 22.77 -5.50
CA ASN A 64 -1.98 23.13 -6.71
C ASN A 64 -2.06 22.01 -7.76
N TYR A 65 -1.37 20.88 -7.58
CA TYR A 65 -1.49 19.75 -8.48
C TYR A 65 -2.03 18.46 -7.82
N ASN A 66 -2.26 18.48 -6.51
CA ASN A 66 -2.77 17.36 -5.69
C ASN A 66 -3.28 17.85 -4.32
N SER A 67 -4.27 18.73 -4.33
CA SER A 67 -4.82 19.39 -3.17
C SER A 67 -5.67 18.46 -2.30
N HIS A 68 -5.34 18.46 -1.01
CA HIS A 68 -6.06 17.70 0.02
C HIS A 68 -7.15 18.49 0.73
N LEU A 69 -7.33 19.78 0.39
CA LEU A 69 -8.15 20.71 1.17
C LEU A 69 -9.63 20.29 1.27
N GLU A 70 -10.21 19.82 0.16
CA GLU A 70 -11.59 19.31 0.18
C GLU A 70 -11.67 17.96 0.89
N MET A 71 -10.70 17.07 0.62
CA MET A 71 -10.64 15.75 1.24
C MET A 71 -10.60 15.83 2.78
N VAL A 72 -9.88 16.81 3.34
CA VAL A 72 -9.83 17.01 4.79
C VAL A 72 -11.20 17.45 5.35
N LYS A 73 -11.90 18.35 4.65
CA LYS A 73 -13.17 18.94 5.11
C LYS A 73 -14.36 17.99 4.98
N LEU A 74 -14.47 17.30 3.85
CA LEU A 74 -15.65 16.52 3.50
C LEU A 74 -15.59 15.14 4.14
N THR A 75 -16.67 14.72 4.80
CA THR A 75 -16.69 13.51 5.62
C THR A 75 -17.92 12.64 5.33
N PRO A 76 -17.75 11.33 5.08
CA PRO A 76 -18.88 10.42 4.84
C PRO A 76 -19.82 10.25 6.03
N SER A 77 -19.42 10.71 7.22
CA SER A 77 -20.29 10.72 8.41
C SER A 77 -21.36 11.82 8.38
N ALA A 78 -21.21 12.82 7.51
CA ALA A 78 -22.10 13.98 7.43
C ALA A 78 -22.80 14.12 6.07
N MET A 79 -22.34 13.39 5.06
CA MET A 79 -22.81 13.48 3.68
C MET A 79 -22.51 12.15 2.96
N SER A 80 -23.34 11.81 1.98
CA SER A 80 -23.09 10.70 1.06
C SER A 80 -21.86 10.96 0.19
N MET A 81 -21.29 9.89 -0.38
CA MET A 81 -20.22 9.96 -1.36
C MET A 81 -20.65 10.64 -2.66
N ALA A 82 -21.94 10.57 -3.01
CA ALA A 82 -22.50 11.30 -4.14
C ALA A 82 -22.48 12.82 -3.89
N GLU A 83 -22.88 13.25 -2.69
CA GLU A 83 -22.77 14.65 -2.27
C GLU A 83 -21.31 15.11 -2.21
N ILE A 84 -20.40 14.29 -1.65
CA ILE A 84 -18.96 14.57 -1.66
C ILE A 84 -18.46 14.77 -3.09
N GLN A 85 -18.77 13.86 -4.01
CA GLN A 85 -18.39 14.00 -5.42
C GLN A 85 -18.90 15.31 -6.02
N GLN A 86 -20.16 15.66 -5.76
CA GLN A 86 -20.75 16.90 -6.25
C GLN A 86 -20.08 18.15 -5.64
N HIS A 87 -19.67 18.10 -4.37
CA HIS A 87 -18.86 19.14 -3.74
C HIS A 87 -17.48 19.29 -4.39
N LEU A 88 -16.81 18.18 -4.73
CA LEU A 88 -15.52 18.20 -5.43
C LEU A 88 -15.63 18.84 -6.82
N ARG A 89 -16.68 18.48 -7.58
CA ARG A 89 -16.98 19.06 -8.91
C ARG A 89 -17.21 20.56 -8.87
N ASN A 90 -17.92 21.03 -7.85
CA ASN A 90 -18.31 22.44 -7.72
C ASN A 90 -17.33 23.28 -6.91
N SER A 91 -16.22 22.70 -6.42
CA SER A 91 -15.26 23.46 -5.62
C SER A 91 -14.63 24.56 -6.44
N LYS A 92 -14.80 25.80 -5.97
CA LYS A 92 -14.08 26.97 -6.49
C LYS A 92 -12.66 27.08 -5.93
N GLN A 93 -12.35 26.33 -4.88
CA GLN A 93 -11.06 26.35 -4.21
C GLN A 93 -10.08 25.35 -4.83
N VAL A 94 -10.57 24.16 -5.20
CA VAL A 94 -9.78 23.06 -5.75
C VAL A 94 -10.46 22.56 -7.03
N PRO A 95 -9.86 22.76 -8.21
CA PRO A 95 -10.33 22.13 -9.44
C PRO A 95 -10.47 20.62 -9.27
N GLU A 96 -11.50 20.01 -9.87
CA GLU A 96 -11.82 18.58 -9.69
C GLU A 96 -10.59 17.67 -9.92
N HIS A 97 -9.90 17.88 -11.04
CA HIS A 97 -8.67 17.18 -11.42
C HIS A 97 -7.44 17.53 -10.56
N GLN A 98 -7.57 18.31 -9.50
CA GLN A 98 -6.46 18.58 -8.58
C GLN A 98 -6.72 17.96 -7.22
N ASN A 99 -7.85 17.30 -7.01
CA ASN A 99 -8.13 16.65 -5.73
C ASN A 99 -7.18 15.49 -5.46
N PHE A 100 -6.77 15.36 -4.19
CA PHE A 100 -5.89 14.30 -3.67
C PHE A 100 -6.42 12.90 -4.01
N LEU A 101 -7.74 12.74 -3.91
CA LEU A 101 -8.51 11.59 -4.38
C LEU A 101 -9.58 12.13 -5.33
N ASN A 102 -9.49 11.77 -6.60
CA ASN A 102 -10.45 12.21 -7.62
C ASN A 102 -11.52 11.13 -7.82
N LEU A 103 -12.77 11.60 -7.82
CA LEU A 103 -13.98 10.79 -7.94
C LEU A 103 -14.73 11.06 -9.25
N GLU A 104 -14.17 11.84 -10.18
CA GLU A 104 -14.82 12.31 -11.42
C GLU A 104 -15.59 11.22 -12.17
N HIS A 105 -15.02 10.02 -12.25
CA HIS A 105 -15.57 8.90 -13.01
C HIS A 105 -16.41 7.92 -12.19
N VAL A 106 -16.55 8.13 -10.88
CA VAL A 106 -17.49 7.39 -10.05
C VAL A 106 -18.91 7.73 -10.49
N THR A 107 -19.79 6.74 -10.56
CA THR A 107 -21.23 6.99 -10.79
C THR A 107 -22.05 6.22 -9.79
N PHE A 108 -23.24 6.73 -9.48
CA PHE A 108 -24.14 6.19 -8.47
C PHE A 108 -25.45 5.71 -9.11
N THR A 109 -26.11 4.73 -8.50
CA THR A 109 -27.49 4.35 -8.81
C THR A 109 -28.45 5.32 -8.12
N GLU A 110 -29.75 5.21 -8.41
CA GLU A 110 -30.79 6.03 -7.77
C GLU A 110 -30.87 5.76 -6.26
N GLU A 111 -30.53 4.54 -5.83
CA GLU A 111 -30.48 4.12 -4.42
C GLU A 111 -29.17 4.51 -3.71
N GLY A 112 -28.26 5.21 -4.40
CA GLY A 112 -26.98 5.68 -3.83
C GLY A 112 -25.84 4.67 -3.85
N ALA A 113 -26.05 3.46 -4.37
CA ALA A 113 -24.97 2.49 -4.56
C ALA A 113 -24.01 2.93 -5.68
N VAL A 114 -22.75 2.51 -5.62
CA VAL A 114 -21.74 2.85 -6.63
C VAL A 114 -21.89 1.94 -7.85
N LYS A 115 -22.35 2.51 -8.97
CA LYS A 115 -22.52 1.82 -10.25
C LYS A 115 -21.19 1.62 -10.98
N ASN A 116 -20.38 2.68 -11.08
CA ASN A 116 -19.02 2.60 -11.64
C ASN A 116 -18.02 2.90 -10.53
N PHE A 117 -17.26 1.90 -10.11
CA PHE A 117 -16.21 2.08 -9.12
C PHE A 117 -14.90 2.42 -9.83
N HIS A 118 -14.63 3.73 -9.95
CA HIS A 118 -13.41 4.27 -10.55
C HIS A 118 -12.84 5.37 -9.66
N VAL A 119 -11.87 5.01 -8.83
CA VAL A 119 -11.20 5.95 -7.93
C VAL A 119 -9.81 6.27 -8.46
N GLU A 120 -9.43 7.55 -8.49
CA GLU A 120 -8.11 8.01 -8.92
C GLU A 120 -7.34 8.62 -7.74
N PHE A 121 -6.22 8.02 -7.36
CA PHE A 121 -5.28 8.56 -6.39
C PHE A 121 -4.26 9.46 -7.08
N ARG A 122 -4.21 10.75 -6.73
CA ARG A 122 -3.40 11.77 -7.43
C ARG A 122 -2.30 12.39 -6.59
N PHE A 123 -2.25 12.02 -5.32
CA PHE A 123 -1.25 12.51 -4.40
C PHE A 123 0.17 11.98 -4.62
N PRO A 124 0.44 10.82 -5.23
CA PRO A 124 1.82 10.39 -5.43
C PRO A 124 2.61 11.35 -6.34
N ASP A 125 3.84 11.67 -5.94
CA ASP A 125 4.75 12.43 -6.80
C ASP A 125 5.36 11.53 -7.87
N ALA A 126 5.78 12.13 -8.98
CA ALA A 126 6.52 11.41 -10.01
C ALA A 126 7.89 10.94 -9.51
N ASP A 127 8.19 9.68 -9.75
CA ASP A 127 9.51 9.10 -9.65
C ASP A 127 9.79 8.22 -10.87
N LEU A 128 11.07 7.91 -11.13
CA LEU A 128 11.52 7.15 -12.30
C LEU A 128 11.93 5.72 -11.95
N SER A 129 11.50 5.21 -10.79
CA SER A 129 11.79 3.84 -10.36
C SER A 129 10.58 2.93 -10.65
N PRO A 130 10.67 2.03 -11.65
CA PRO A 130 9.62 1.03 -11.90
C PRO A 130 9.24 0.22 -10.65
N ILE A 131 10.21 -0.21 -9.83
CA ILE A 131 9.94 -0.96 -8.60
C ILE A 131 9.10 -0.14 -7.62
N SER A 132 9.46 1.12 -7.39
CA SER A 132 8.68 2.04 -6.55
C SER A 132 7.27 2.24 -7.09
N ILE A 133 7.13 2.49 -8.41
CA ILE A 133 5.83 2.71 -9.05
C ILE A 133 4.92 1.49 -8.87
N VAL A 134 5.43 0.28 -9.10
CA VAL A 134 4.66 -0.97 -8.95
C VAL A 134 4.29 -1.21 -7.49
N ALA A 135 5.22 -1.01 -6.54
CA ALA A 135 4.93 -1.15 -5.12
C ALA A 135 3.82 -0.19 -4.66
N LYS A 136 3.83 1.05 -5.14
CA LYS A 136 2.77 2.05 -4.90
C LYS A 136 1.43 1.65 -5.53
N THR A 137 1.42 1.00 -6.70
CA THR A 137 0.18 0.41 -7.26
C THR A 137 -0.44 -0.59 -6.28
N PHE A 138 0.36 -1.50 -5.74
CA PHE A 138 -0.12 -2.48 -4.77
C PHE A 138 -0.51 -1.86 -3.43
N LEU A 139 0.15 -0.80 -2.97
CA LEU A 139 -0.27 -0.01 -1.81
C LEU A 139 -1.71 0.50 -1.97
N LEU A 140 -2.02 1.12 -3.09
CA LEU A 140 -3.33 1.76 -3.33
C LEU A 140 -4.43 0.72 -3.57
N LEU A 141 -4.09 -0.40 -4.22
CA LEU A 141 -4.96 -1.57 -4.30
C LEU A 141 -5.21 -2.14 -2.89
N ALA A 142 -4.18 -2.27 -2.06
CA ALA A 142 -4.30 -2.81 -0.71
C ALA A 142 -5.17 -1.92 0.19
N ILE A 143 -5.05 -0.59 0.08
CA ILE A 143 -5.94 0.37 0.78
C ILE A 143 -7.39 0.16 0.34
N THR A 144 -7.63 -0.03 -0.96
CA THR A 144 -8.97 -0.27 -1.49
C THR A 144 -9.56 -1.58 -0.98
N LEU A 145 -8.79 -2.68 -1.03
CA LEU A 145 -9.22 -3.98 -0.52
C LEU A 145 -9.38 -3.98 1.01
N LYS A 146 -8.57 -3.20 1.73
CA LYS A 146 -8.75 -3.01 3.17
C LYS A 146 -10.03 -2.25 3.48
N ALA A 147 -10.41 -1.26 2.67
CA ALA A 147 -11.69 -0.58 2.80
C ALA A 147 -12.87 -1.56 2.59
N VAL A 148 -12.76 -2.47 1.61
CA VAL A 148 -13.75 -3.54 1.40
C VAL A 148 -13.87 -4.40 2.65
N GLU A 149 -12.74 -4.90 3.18
CA GLU A 149 -12.71 -5.74 4.39
C GLU A 149 -13.31 -5.01 5.60
N MET A 150 -13.00 -3.74 5.80
CA MET A 150 -13.49 -2.98 6.94
C MET A 150 -14.96 -2.58 6.82
N SER A 151 -15.52 -2.56 5.62
CA SER A 151 -16.92 -2.18 5.38
C SER A 151 -17.93 -3.12 6.01
N GLN A 152 -17.54 -4.36 6.31
CA GLN A 152 -18.38 -5.29 7.07
C GLN A 152 -18.62 -4.82 8.53
N TYR A 153 -17.78 -3.93 9.04
CA TYR A 153 -17.85 -3.41 10.42
C TYR A 153 -18.40 -1.97 10.51
N GLY A 154 -18.82 -1.39 9.38
CA GLY A 154 -19.31 -0.02 9.32
C GLY A 154 -18.32 0.99 8.74
N VAL A 155 -18.64 2.27 8.90
CA VAL A 155 -17.84 3.38 8.38
C VAL A 155 -16.66 3.66 9.32
N ILE A 156 -15.45 3.74 8.75
CA ILE A 156 -14.21 3.96 9.49
C ILE A 156 -14.16 5.39 10.02
N HIS A 157 -13.82 5.53 11.30
CA HIS A 157 -13.56 6.82 11.92
C HIS A 157 -12.09 7.27 11.72
N VAL A 158 -11.88 8.54 11.37
CA VAL A 158 -10.56 9.09 11.03
C VAL A 158 -9.65 9.41 12.25
N GLY A 159 -10.18 9.30 13.47
CA GLY A 159 -9.45 9.50 14.73
C GLY A 159 -10.05 10.60 15.61
N ARG A 160 -9.45 10.86 16.78
CA ARG A 160 -9.95 11.89 17.70
C ARG A 160 -9.64 13.30 17.17
N VAL A 161 -10.39 14.31 17.60
CA VAL A 161 -10.27 15.70 17.09
C VAL A 161 -8.83 16.24 17.18
N LYS A 162 -8.12 15.99 18.30
CA LYS A 162 -6.73 16.43 18.48
C LYS A 162 -5.78 15.76 17.48
N GLU A 163 -5.88 14.44 17.32
CA GLU A 163 -5.08 13.66 16.38
C GLU A 163 -5.36 14.09 14.93
N TRP A 164 -6.63 14.33 14.61
CA TRP A 164 -7.05 14.79 13.29
C TRP A 164 -6.45 16.17 12.95
N ARG A 165 -6.48 17.12 13.88
CA ARG A 165 -5.83 18.44 13.69
C ARG A 165 -4.33 18.28 13.44
N ARG A 166 -3.65 17.43 14.20
CA ARG A 166 -2.22 17.15 13.97
C ARG A 166 -1.96 16.57 12.58
N LYS A 167 -2.80 15.65 12.10
CA LYS A 167 -2.67 15.10 10.75
C LYS A 167 -2.83 16.14 9.65
N ILE A 168 -3.72 17.12 9.84
CA ILE A 168 -3.87 18.26 8.92
C ILE A 168 -2.60 19.11 8.93
N GLU A 169 -2.06 19.43 10.11
CA GLU A 169 -0.80 20.19 10.23
C GLU A 169 0.35 19.49 9.51
N LEU A 170 0.53 18.19 9.72
CA LEU A 170 1.56 17.39 9.04
C LEU A 170 1.37 17.42 7.51
N LEU A 171 0.13 17.31 7.06
CA LEU A 171 -0.18 17.31 5.64
C LEU A 171 0.05 18.70 5.00
N ASP A 172 -0.23 19.79 5.71
CA ASP A 172 0.10 21.15 5.26
C ASP A 172 1.62 21.42 5.27
N MET A 173 2.38 20.81 6.18
CA MET A 173 3.85 20.86 6.13
C MET A 173 4.40 20.14 4.90
N LEU A 174 3.78 19.04 4.47
CA LEU A 174 4.20 18.27 3.29
C LEU A 174 3.63 18.80 1.97
N ASN A 175 2.44 19.39 1.97
CA ASN A 175 1.68 19.68 0.77
C ASN A 175 1.07 21.09 0.84
N ASN A 176 1.84 22.09 0.41
CA ASN A 176 1.47 23.50 0.44
C ASN A 176 1.83 24.20 -0.88
N ASN A 177 1.64 25.52 -0.90
CA ASN A 177 1.92 26.38 -2.04
C ASN A 177 3.02 27.40 -1.75
N ASP A 178 3.77 27.21 -0.67
CA ASP A 178 4.72 28.21 -0.16
C ASP A 178 6.12 28.04 -0.78
N GLY A 179 6.35 26.92 -1.47
CA GLY A 179 7.59 26.62 -2.18
C GLY A 179 7.67 27.20 -3.59
N ASN A 180 8.79 26.91 -4.27
CA ASN A 180 9.01 27.28 -5.67
C ASN A 180 7.95 26.67 -6.59
N LEU A 181 7.75 27.26 -7.78
CA LEU A 181 6.65 26.99 -8.72
C LEU A 181 6.07 25.55 -8.73
N ALA A 182 6.92 24.52 -8.72
CA ALA A 182 6.50 23.13 -8.78
C ALA A 182 6.50 22.35 -7.46
N THR A 183 7.08 22.87 -6.38
CA THR A 183 7.30 22.14 -5.12
C THR A 183 6.61 22.80 -3.93
N SER A 184 6.26 22.01 -2.93
CA SER A 184 5.87 22.52 -1.61
C SER A 184 7.12 22.99 -0.86
N ASP A 185 6.96 23.97 0.04
CA ASP A 185 8.00 24.29 1.01
C ASP A 185 7.90 23.31 2.19
N THR A 186 8.92 22.48 2.33
CA THR A 186 8.99 21.44 3.37
C THR A 186 10.06 21.73 4.43
N THR A 187 10.54 22.98 4.52
CA THR A 187 11.52 23.43 5.53
C THR A 187 11.10 23.15 6.99
N ARG A 188 9.79 23.06 7.25
CA ARG A 188 9.23 22.74 8.58
C ARG A 188 9.16 21.23 8.89
N VAL A 189 9.52 20.37 7.94
CA VAL A 189 9.58 18.91 8.13
C VAL A 189 10.90 18.56 8.79
N THR A 190 10.95 18.70 10.13
CA THR A 190 12.13 18.40 10.93
C THR A 190 12.37 16.89 11.08
N PRO A 191 13.54 16.43 11.59
CA PRO A 191 13.77 15.02 11.88
C PRO A 191 12.71 14.39 12.80
N GLU A 192 12.20 15.14 13.78
CA GLU A 192 11.13 14.68 14.67
C GLU A 192 9.81 14.48 13.91
N VAL A 193 9.50 15.38 12.97
CA VAL A 193 8.33 15.25 12.08
C VAL A 193 8.50 14.05 11.15
N ILE A 194 9.70 13.81 10.61
CA ILE A 194 9.99 12.63 9.80
C ILE A 194 9.74 11.36 10.61
N GLU A 195 10.18 11.30 11.86
CA GLU A 195 9.96 10.12 12.70
C GLU A 195 8.47 9.92 13.02
N GLU A 196 7.71 11.00 13.27
CA GLU A 196 6.25 10.93 13.42
C GLU A 196 5.58 10.37 12.16
N LEU A 197 6.04 10.79 10.97
CA LEU A 197 5.54 10.28 9.69
C LEU A 197 5.89 8.81 9.48
N ARG A 198 7.11 8.38 9.84
CA ARG A 198 7.55 6.96 9.78
C ARG A 198 6.71 6.07 10.67
N VAL A 199 6.44 6.50 11.92
CA VAL A 199 5.56 5.76 12.84
C VAL A 199 4.19 5.54 12.21
N GLY A 200 3.57 6.57 11.63
CA GLY A 200 2.26 6.41 10.99
C GLY A 200 2.33 5.63 9.66
N CYS A 201 3.46 5.65 8.94
CA CYS A 201 3.68 4.74 7.80
C CYS A 201 3.72 3.29 8.26
N ARG A 202 4.43 2.98 9.36
CA ARG A 202 4.46 1.63 9.95
C ARG A 202 3.06 1.19 10.41
N GLU A 203 2.29 2.06 11.06
CA GLU A 203 0.88 1.78 11.42
C GLU A 203 0.05 1.43 10.17
N LEU A 204 0.16 2.24 9.10
CA LEU A 204 -0.51 1.98 7.83
C LEU A 204 -0.10 0.63 7.24
N LEU A 205 1.20 0.33 7.19
CA LEU A 205 1.71 -0.91 6.61
C LEU A 205 1.25 -2.13 7.40
N GLU A 206 1.30 -2.09 8.74
CA GLU A 206 0.77 -3.17 9.57
C GLU A 206 -0.74 -3.37 9.38
N LEU A 207 -1.51 -2.29 9.19
CA LEU A 207 -2.95 -2.39 8.89
C LEU A 207 -3.21 -3.15 7.57
N ILE A 208 -2.41 -2.91 6.53
CA ILE A 208 -2.63 -3.50 5.19
C ILE A 208 -1.82 -4.78 4.94
N LYS A 209 -0.90 -5.16 5.84
CA LYS A 209 -0.08 -6.37 5.75
C LYS A 209 -0.89 -7.65 5.51
N PRO A 210 -2.06 -7.88 6.15
CA PRO A 210 -2.88 -9.05 5.84
C PRO A 210 -3.40 -9.08 4.38
N ILE A 211 -3.55 -7.93 3.74
CA ILE A 211 -3.94 -7.85 2.32
C ILE A 211 -2.75 -8.25 1.44
N PHE A 212 -1.55 -7.77 1.76
CA PHE A 212 -0.32 -8.14 1.05
C PHE A 212 0.01 -9.64 1.15
N ALA A 213 -0.33 -10.29 2.27
CA ALA A 213 -0.18 -11.74 2.41
C ALA A 213 -1.00 -12.53 1.35
N ARG A 214 -2.05 -11.94 0.78
CA ARG A 214 -2.87 -12.53 -0.29
C ARG A 214 -2.25 -12.35 -1.69
N PHE A 215 -1.31 -11.41 -1.85
CA PHE A 215 -0.59 -11.20 -3.09
C PHE A 215 0.61 -12.17 -3.16
N GLU A 216 0.37 -13.37 -3.67
CA GLU A 216 1.41 -14.40 -3.78
C GLU A 216 2.65 -13.86 -4.51
N SER A 217 3.84 -14.07 -3.92
CA SER A 217 5.14 -13.69 -4.51
C SER A 217 5.29 -12.19 -4.85
N ASN A 218 4.62 -11.29 -4.13
CA ASN A 218 4.71 -9.85 -4.35
C ASN A 218 5.74 -9.18 -3.42
N PRO A 219 6.86 -8.64 -3.91
CA PRO A 219 7.86 -7.97 -3.07
C PRO A 219 7.43 -6.57 -2.61
N GLY A 220 6.29 -6.07 -3.08
CA GLY A 220 5.82 -4.70 -2.84
C GLY A 220 5.73 -4.34 -1.37
N PHE A 221 5.38 -5.27 -0.48
CA PHE A 221 5.35 -4.98 0.96
C PHE A 221 6.73 -4.62 1.53
N GLU A 222 7.77 -5.32 1.08
CA GLU A 222 9.16 -5.08 1.54
C GLU A 222 9.71 -3.78 0.99
N ILE A 223 9.36 -3.46 -0.27
CA ILE A 223 9.66 -2.17 -0.89
C ILE A 223 8.97 -1.04 -0.13
N LEU A 224 7.69 -1.18 0.17
CA LEU A 224 6.93 -0.17 0.91
C LEU A 224 7.46 -0.01 2.33
N THR A 225 7.92 -1.09 2.98
CA THR A 225 8.56 -1.03 4.30
C THR A 225 9.85 -0.21 4.25
N LEU A 226 10.69 -0.40 3.22
CA LEU A 226 11.87 0.45 3.02
C LEU A 226 11.47 1.91 2.75
N LEU A 227 10.49 2.15 1.88
CA LEU A 227 10.03 3.50 1.52
C LEU A 227 9.28 4.20 2.66
N ALA A 228 8.73 3.46 3.62
CA ALA A 228 8.15 4.02 4.83
C ALA A 228 9.23 4.66 5.71
N GLU A 229 10.44 4.09 5.75
CA GLU A 229 11.59 4.63 6.48
C GLU A 229 12.33 5.69 5.67
N THR A 230 12.56 5.42 4.39
CA THR A 230 13.32 6.31 3.50
C THR A 230 12.62 6.39 2.15
N PRO A 231 11.60 7.26 2.00
CA PRO A 231 10.90 7.43 0.73
C PRO A 231 11.86 7.92 -0.37
N ILE A 232 11.42 7.83 -1.61
CA ILE A 232 12.20 8.24 -2.79
C ILE A 232 12.77 9.64 -2.60
N SER A 233 11.99 10.58 -2.04
CA SER A 233 12.48 11.94 -1.79
C SER A 233 13.72 11.99 -0.88
N LEU A 234 13.76 11.20 0.18
CA LEU A 234 14.91 11.15 1.09
C LEU A 234 16.12 10.43 0.45
N LEU A 235 15.88 9.39 -0.37
CA LEU A 235 16.96 8.76 -1.14
C LEU A 235 17.57 9.75 -2.15
N ARG A 236 16.75 10.58 -2.79
CA ARG A 236 17.18 11.64 -3.70
C ARG A 236 17.96 12.73 -2.97
N VAL A 237 17.47 13.17 -1.81
CA VAL A 237 18.16 14.13 -0.92
C VAL A 237 19.55 13.63 -0.51
N SER A 238 19.73 12.33 -0.31
CA SER A 238 21.04 11.74 0.01
C SER A 238 21.98 11.66 -1.20
N GLY A 239 21.61 12.24 -2.34
CA GLY A 239 22.42 12.29 -3.55
C GLY A 239 22.29 11.08 -4.48
N ARG A 240 21.39 10.13 -4.21
CA ARG A 240 21.26 8.93 -5.05
C ARG A 240 20.63 9.26 -6.40
N SER A 241 21.24 8.73 -7.44
CA SER A 241 20.70 8.69 -8.81
C SER A 241 19.52 7.72 -8.91
N TRP A 242 18.74 7.83 -9.98
CA TRP A 242 17.64 6.89 -10.23
C TRP A 242 18.11 5.44 -10.40
N THR A 243 19.30 5.24 -10.97
CA THR A 243 19.90 3.91 -11.11
C THR A 243 20.24 3.31 -9.75
N GLU A 244 20.90 4.06 -8.87
CA GLU A 244 21.21 3.59 -7.50
C GLU A 244 19.96 3.35 -6.66
N ILE A 245 18.92 4.17 -6.85
CA ILE A 245 17.62 3.94 -6.20
C ILE A 245 17.01 2.62 -6.68
N GLU A 246 16.99 2.38 -7.99
CA GLU A 246 16.45 1.14 -8.56
C GLU A 246 17.23 -0.09 -8.08
N GLU A 247 18.56 0.01 -7.97
CA GLU A 247 19.42 -1.06 -7.43
C GLU A 247 19.08 -1.38 -5.97
N VAL A 248 18.99 -0.38 -5.09
CA VAL A 248 18.61 -0.56 -3.68
C VAL A 248 17.23 -1.22 -3.55
N LEU A 249 16.26 -0.77 -4.36
CA LEU A 249 14.93 -1.35 -4.34
C LEU A 249 14.91 -2.77 -4.93
N SER A 250 15.71 -3.06 -5.94
CA SER A 250 15.86 -4.40 -6.54
C SER A 250 16.49 -5.39 -5.55
N GLU A 251 17.53 -4.97 -4.84
CA GLU A 251 18.12 -5.75 -3.75
C GLU A 251 17.05 -6.04 -2.70
N ARG A 252 16.30 -5.02 -2.26
CA ARG A 252 15.21 -5.22 -1.29
C ARG A 252 14.10 -6.13 -1.81
N ALA A 253 13.77 -6.09 -3.09
CA ALA A 253 12.77 -6.96 -3.71
C ALA A 253 13.21 -8.43 -3.76
N THR A 254 14.51 -8.67 -3.87
CA THR A 254 15.11 -10.01 -3.92
C THR A 254 15.54 -10.53 -2.55
N MET A 255 15.58 -9.66 -1.52
CA MET A 255 15.76 -10.06 -0.13
C MET A 255 14.56 -10.92 0.31
N ASP A 256 14.77 -12.23 0.33
CA ASP A 256 13.83 -13.19 0.91
C ASP A 256 13.51 -12.84 2.36
N VAL A 257 12.23 -12.61 2.64
CA VAL A 257 11.70 -12.35 3.98
C VAL A 257 12.06 -13.55 4.88
N GLY A 258 12.98 -13.34 5.83
CA GLY A 258 13.42 -14.37 6.78
C GLY A 258 14.29 -15.49 6.18
N GLY A 259 14.85 -15.29 4.99
CA GLY A 259 15.57 -16.34 4.26
C GLY A 259 14.65 -17.44 3.71
N TRP A 260 13.34 -17.22 3.69
CA TRP A 260 12.34 -18.15 3.16
C TRP A 260 11.94 -17.77 1.75
N ASP A 261 12.28 -18.64 0.81
CA ASP A 261 11.94 -18.45 -0.60
C ASP A 261 10.47 -18.83 -0.89
N LYS A 262 10.07 -18.70 -2.15
CA LYS A 262 8.69 -19.03 -2.59
C LYS A 262 8.31 -20.50 -2.32
N THR A 263 9.27 -21.40 -2.42
CA THR A 263 9.07 -22.83 -2.19
C THR A 263 8.86 -23.11 -0.71
N ASP A 264 9.62 -22.46 0.16
CA ASP A 264 9.43 -22.55 1.61
C ASP A 264 8.02 -22.11 2.03
N ARG A 265 7.52 -21.01 1.46
CA ARG A 265 6.16 -20.53 1.74
C ARG A 265 5.07 -21.48 1.24
N ARG A 266 5.28 -22.11 0.08
CA ARG A 266 4.35 -23.11 -0.43
C ARG A 266 4.34 -24.37 0.44
N LEU A 267 5.51 -24.78 0.94
CA LEU A 267 5.63 -25.86 1.91
C LEU A 267 4.94 -25.52 3.25
N MET A 268 5.12 -24.30 3.77
CA MET A 268 4.41 -23.82 4.97
C MET A 268 2.90 -23.91 4.77
N ARG A 269 2.38 -23.41 3.63
CA ARG A 269 0.95 -23.47 3.30
C ARG A 269 0.44 -24.90 3.16
N PHE A 270 1.21 -25.77 2.52
CA PHE A 270 0.88 -27.19 2.35
C PHE A 270 0.70 -27.89 3.70
N ILE A 271 1.51 -27.52 4.70
CA ILE A 271 1.42 -28.00 6.09
C ILE A 271 0.23 -27.34 6.83
N GLU A 272 0.09 -26.02 6.78
CA GLU A 272 -0.95 -25.27 7.51
C GLU A 272 -2.37 -25.60 7.05
N LEU A 273 -2.54 -25.87 5.75
CA LEU A 273 -3.83 -26.21 5.16
C LEU A 273 -4.07 -27.71 5.10
N SER A 274 -3.17 -28.53 5.65
CA SER A 274 -3.24 -29.99 5.59
C SER A 274 -3.51 -30.51 4.17
N GLU A 275 -2.81 -30.00 3.16
CA GLU A 275 -3.09 -30.34 1.75
C GLU A 275 -2.79 -31.81 1.40
N SER A 276 -2.16 -32.57 2.32
CA SER A 276 -2.00 -34.02 2.26
C SER A 276 -2.25 -34.66 3.62
N GLU A 277 -3.49 -35.07 3.85
CA GLU A 277 -3.95 -35.82 5.04
C GLU A 277 -3.92 -37.34 4.82
N SER A 278 -4.25 -38.08 5.88
CA SER A 278 -4.46 -39.53 5.87
C SER A 278 -3.26 -40.34 5.38
N GLN A 279 -2.05 -39.81 5.54
CA GLN A 279 -0.83 -40.53 5.22
C GLN A 279 -0.48 -41.48 6.37
N GLU A 280 -0.14 -42.72 6.04
CA GLU A 280 0.12 -43.77 7.03
C GLU A 280 1.37 -43.49 7.88
N THR A 281 2.35 -42.79 7.30
CA THR A 281 3.62 -42.50 7.97
C THR A 281 4.16 -41.12 7.57
N PRO A 282 5.07 -40.53 8.37
CA PRO A 282 5.82 -39.35 7.97
C PRO A 282 6.58 -39.53 6.65
N ALA A 283 7.05 -40.75 6.35
CA ALA A 283 7.79 -41.05 5.13
C ALA A 283 6.88 -40.95 3.89
N THR A 284 5.67 -41.51 3.94
CA THR A 284 4.70 -41.43 2.84
C THR A 284 4.22 -39.99 2.63
N TRP A 285 4.07 -39.23 3.72
CA TRP A 285 3.76 -37.80 3.64
C TRP A 285 4.89 -37.00 2.98
N LYS A 286 6.15 -37.21 3.37
CA LYS A 286 7.31 -36.55 2.75
C LYS A 286 7.37 -36.82 1.25
N TRP A 287 7.07 -38.04 0.82
CA TRP A 287 7.00 -38.38 -0.61
C TRP A 287 5.88 -37.62 -1.34
N ALA A 288 4.70 -37.51 -0.74
CA ALA A 288 3.59 -36.75 -1.30
C ALA A 288 3.92 -35.25 -1.41
N ALA A 289 4.46 -34.66 -0.34
CA ALA A 289 4.88 -33.26 -0.29
C ALA A 289 6.00 -32.96 -1.32
N ALA A 290 7.01 -33.82 -1.42
CA ALA A 290 8.09 -33.68 -2.40
C ALA A 290 7.57 -33.69 -3.84
N ARG A 291 6.61 -34.57 -4.14
CA ARG A 291 6.00 -34.65 -5.48
C ARG A 291 5.16 -33.41 -5.80
N GLU A 292 4.32 -32.97 -4.87
CA GLU A 292 3.43 -31.82 -5.10
C GLU A 292 4.19 -30.50 -5.22
N LEU A 293 5.28 -30.37 -4.45
CA LEU A 293 6.11 -29.17 -4.42
C LEU A 293 7.28 -29.21 -5.41
N PHE A 294 7.40 -30.28 -6.20
CA PHE A 294 8.47 -30.51 -7.17
C PHE A 294 9.88 -30.43 -6.54
N LEU A 295 10.06 -31.06 -5.38
CA LEU A 295 11.30 -31.09 -4.61
C LEU A 295 11.96 -32.46 -4.64
N THR A 296 13.28 -32.49 -4.55
CA THR A 296 14.01 -33.72 -4.24
C THR A 296 13.81 -34.06 -2.75
N PRO A 297 13.89 -35.34 -2.34
CA PRO A 297 13.77 -35.71 -0.93
C PRO A 297 14.76 -34.98 -0.02
N GLN A 298 16.00 -34.81 -0.47
CA GLN A 298 17.06 -34.10 0.27
C GLN A 298 16.74 -32.62 0.47
N GLU A 299 16.18 -31.96 -0.55
CA GLU A 299 15.82 -30.55 -0.47
C GLU A 299 14.58 -30.33 0.41
N LEU A 300 13.61 -31.25 0.36
CA LEU A 300 12.47 -31.22 1.27
C LEU A 300 12.93 -31.38 2.73
N GLU A 301 13.81 -32.33 3.03
CA GLU A 301 14.29 -32.54 4.40
C GLU A 301 15.03 -31.33 4.95
N ARG A 302 15.96 -30.75 4.17
CA ARG A 302 16.66 -29.52 4.56
C ARG A 302 15.70 -28.38 4.89
N ARG A 303 14.60 -28.26 4.13
CA ARG A 303 13.59 -27.22 4.34
C ARG A 303 12.70 -27.51 5.54
N LEU A 304 12.30 -28.77 5.75
CA LEU A 304 11.55 -29.20 6.94
C LEU A 304 12.38 -29.00 8.22
N GLU A 305 13.67 -29.33 8.23
CA GLU A 305 14.56 -29.07 9.37
C GLU A 305 14.62 -27.58 9.72
N LYS A 306 14.73 -26.73 8.69
CA LYS A 306 14.71 -25.29 8.87
C LYS A 306 13.36 -24.82 9.45
N LEU A 307 12.24 -25.37 8.97
CA LEU A 307 10.88 -25.04 9.44
C LEU A 307 10.64 -25.51 10.88
N ASP A 308 11.13 -26.70 11.22
CA ASP A 308 11.10 -27.27 12.57
C ASP A 308 11.90 -26.38 13.55
N ALA A 309 13.10 -25.95 13.16
CA ALA A 309 13.89 -25.01 13.97
C ALA A 309 13.21 -23.66 14.18
N TRP A 310 12.33 -23.23 13.27
CA TRP A 310 11.65 -21.94 13.34
C TRP A 310 10.37 -21.98 14.17
N ARG A 311 9.49 -22.96 13.92
CA ARG A 311 8.15 -23.00 14.53
C ARG A 311 7.82 -24.35 15.16
N GLY A 312 8.73 -25.31 15.14
CA GLY A 312 8.44 -26.66 15.62
C GLY A 312 7.49 -27.39 14.67
N LEU A 313 7.90 -28.57 14.25
CA LEU A 313 7.10 -29.46 13.42
C LEU A 313 6.84 -30.74 14.19
N LYS A 314 5.61 -31.20 14.11
CA LYS A 314 5.20 -32.47 14.69
C LYS A 314 4.38 -33.27 13.71
N TRP A 315 4.59 -34.57 13.72
CA TRP A 315 3.69 -35.51 13.07
C TRP A 315 2.41 -35.71 13.91
N ASP A 316 1.26 -35.48 13.29
CA ASP A 316 -0.03 -35.82 13.84
C ASP A 316 -0.49 -37.18 13.29
N SER A 317 -0.53 -38.19 14.17
CA SER A 317 -0.93 -39.55 13.80
C SER A 317 -2.44 -39.72 13.63
N GLU A 318 -3.27 -38.81 14.17
CA GLU A 318 -4.72 -38.86 14.00
C GLU A 318 -5.12 -38.29 12.63
N LEU A 319 -4.49 -37.19 12.23
CA LEU A 319 -4.74 -36.56 10.93
C LEU A 319 -3.90 -37.16 9.79
N GLY A 320 -2.80 -37.85 10.12
CA GLY A 320 -1.87 -38.40 9.15
C GLY A 320 -1.17 -37.31 8.33
N THR A 321 -0.75 -36.23 8.99
CA THR A 321 -0.05 -35.08 8.37
C THR A 321 0.96 -34.44 9.32
N MET A 322 1.82 -33.59 8.78
CA MET A 322 2.67 -32.70 9.57
C MET A 322 1.88 -31.47 10.00
N ILE A 323 2.09 -31.01 11.24
CA ILE A 323 1.51 -29.79 11.80
C ILE A 323 2.58 -28.92 12.45
N PHE A 324 2.32 -27.61 12.53
CA PHE A 324 3.14 -26.69 13.31
C PHE A 324 2.76 -26.74 14.79
N LEU A 325 3.76 -26.70 15.67
CA LEU A 325 3.57 -26.51 17.10
C LEU A 325 3.47 -25.00 17.35
N ASN A 326 2.32 -24.50 17.79
CA ASN A 326 2.11 -23.05 17.96
C ASN A 326 3.17 -22.34 18.81
#